data_AF-A0A931UJD6-F1
#
_entry.id   AF-A0A931UJD6-F1
#
_cell.length_a   1.000
_cell.length_b   1.000
_cell.length_c   1.000
_cell.angle_alpha   90.00
_cell.angle_beta   90.00
_cell.angle_gamma   90.00
#
_symmetry.space_group_name_H-M   'P 1'
#
loop_
_entity.id
_entity.type
_entity.pdbx_description
1 polymer ?
#
loop_
_entity_poly.entity_id
_entity_poly.type
_entity_poly.pdbx_seq_one_letter_code
_entity_poly.pdbx_strand_id
1 'polypeptide(L)'
;MVENEPLKPSEAKKLIRHIKHNGLILFSDPHARERLQKHKMSTVDCMNILRGSIVDNPEFENGEWRYQVHTGKMVVIVRFENENELMIVTAWRLK
;
A
#
# COMPACT_ATOMS: atom_id res chain seq x y z
N MET A 1 14.06 7.72 0.36
CA MET A 1 14.10 6.73 1.46
C MET A 1 13.44 7.34 2.67
N VAL A 2 12.63 6.56 3.41
CA VAL A 2 11.99 7.01 4.65
C VAL A 2 12.95 6.76 5.81
N GLU A 3 13.25 7.80 6.61
CA GLU A 3 14.38 7.77 7.55
C GLU A 3 14.19 6.87 8.78
N ASN A 4 12.97 6.39 9.05
CA ASN A 4 12.63 5.69 10.30
C ASN A 4 11.82 4.40 10.09
N GLU A 5 12.11 3.64 9.05
CA GLU A 5 11.48 2.33 8.89
C GLU A 5 12.10 1.25 9.81
N PRO A 6 11.29 0.31 10.35
CA PRO A 6 9.86 0.14 10.12
C PRO A 6 9.00 1.16 10.87
N LEU A 7 8.00 1.73 10.19
CA LEU A 7 7.02 2.60 10.84
C LEU A 7 6.01 1.76 11.63
N LYS A 8 5.56 2.28 12.78
CA LYS A 8 4.41 1.69 13.47
C LYS A 8 3.16 1.82 12.60
N PRO A 9 2.14 0.95 12.76
CA PRO A 9 0.94 1.00 11.93
C PRO A 9 0.24 2.37 11.88
N SER A 10 0.22 3.09 13.01
CA SER A 10 -0.35 4.43 13.10
C SER A 10 0.47 5.50 12.36
N GLU A 11 1.79 5.37 12.33
CA GLU A 11 2.71 6.26 11.61
C GLU A 11 2.64 5.99 10.10
N ALA A 12 2.69 4.72 9.70
CA ALA A 12 2.49 4.30 8.31
C ALA A 12 1.15 4.80 7.77
N LYS A 13 0.07 4.68 8.55
CA LYS A 13 -1.26 5.19 8.17
C LYS A 13 -1.28 6.72 7.99
N LYS A 14 -0.54 7.47 8.80
CA LYS A 14 -0.40 8.93 8.63
C LYS A 14 0.34 9.26 7.34
N LEU A 15 1.45 8.56 7.07
CA LEU A 15 2.25 8.77 5.87
C LEU A 15 1.48 8.40 4.59
N ILE A 16 0.79 7.26 4.58
CA ILE A 16 -0.09 6.86 3.46
C ILE A 16 -1.11 7.96 3.14
N ARG A 17 -1.75 8.53 4.17
CA ARG A 17 -2.71 9.63 3.97
C ARG A 17 -2.03 10.88 3.41
N HIS A 18 -0.87 11.24 3.93
CA HIS A 18 -0.10 12.38 3.42
C HIS A 18 0.21 12.20 1.92
N ILE A 19 0.84 11.07 1.55
CA ILE A 19 1.21 10.77 0.16
C ILE A 19 -0.02 10.72 -0.74
N LYS A 20 -1.12 10.11 -0.29
CA LYS A 20 -2.36 10.04 -1.07
C LYS A 20 -2.93 11.43 -1.41
N HIS A 21 -2.69 12.44 -0.57
CA HIS A 21 -3.20 13.79 -0.78
C HIS A 21 -2.21 14.71 -1.50
N ASN A 22 -0.92 14.54 -1.24
CA ASN A 22 0.12 15.50 -1.64
C ASN A 22 1.22 14.91 -2.53
N GLY A 23 1.22 13.59 -2.72
CA GLY A 23 2.30 12.84 -3.35
C GLY A 23 1.82 11.95 -4.48
N LEU A 24 2.65 10.94 -4.80
CA LEU A 24 2.43 10.03 -5.91
C LEU A 24 2.21 8.60 -5.43
N ILE A 25 1.24 7.93 -6.05
CA ILE A 25 0.96 6.52 -5.84
C ILE A 25 1.32 5.78 -7.13
N LEU A 26 2.34 4.94 -7.03
CA LEU A 26 2.88 4.12 -8.10
C LEU A 26 2.37 2.68 -7.96
N PHE A 27 2.46 1.91 -9.03
CA PHE A 27 2.12 0.48 -9.05
C PHE A 27 3.33 -0.29 -9.53
N SER A 28 3.65 -1.42 -8.88
CA SER A 28 4.70 -2.30 -9.38
C SER A 28 4.27 -2.86 -10.74
N ASP A 29 5.00 -2.52 -11.80
CA ASP A 29 4.69 -2.97 -13.15
C ASP A 29 5.60 -4.15 -13.55
N PRO A 30 5.08 -5.20 -14.20
CA PRO A 30 3.66 -5.45 -14.51
C PRO A 30 2.87 -6.06 -13.33
N HIS A 31 3.56 -6.48 -12.27
CA HIS A 31 3.02 -7.40 -11.26
C HIS A 31 1.72 -6.90 -10.60
N ALA A 32 1.71 -5.70 -10.03
CA ALA A 32 0.51 -5.17 -9.37
C ALA A 32 -0.67 -5.07 -10.35
N ARG A 33 -0.43 -4.65 -11.61
CA ARG A 33 -1.52 -4.54 -12.61
C ARG A 33 -2.12 -5.89 -12.96
N GLU A 34 -1.30 -6.92 -13.16
CA GLU A 34 -1.79 -8.28 -13.39
C GLU A 34 -2.60 -8.81 -12.21
N ARG A 35 -2.15 -8.52 -10.98
CA ARG A 35 -2.87 -8.90 -9.75
C ARG A 35 -4.22 -8.21 -9.65
N LEU A 36 -4.29 -6.91 -9.95
CA LEU A 36 -5.55 -6.18 -9.99
C LEU A 36 -6.52 -6.78 -11.00
N GLN A 37 -6.07 -7.08 -12.21
CA GLN A 37 -6.89 -7.72 -13.25
C GLN A 37 -7.41 -9.09 -12.78
N LYS A 38 -6.51 -9.94 -12.27
CA LYS A 38 -6.84 -11.27 -11.76
C LYS A 38 -7.90 -11.23 -10.66
N HIS A 39 -7.84 -10.22 -9.79
CA HIS A 39 -8.75 -10.06 -8.65
C HIS A 39 -9.94 -9.15 -8.93
N LYS A 40 -10.15 -8.72 -10.18
CA LYS A 40 -11.22 -7.79 -10.58
C LYS A 40 -11.23 -6.55 -9.68
N MET A 41 -10.06 -5.97 -9.49
CA MET A 41 -9.83 -4.74 -8.75
C MET A 41 -9.37 -3.64 -9.71
N SER A 42 -9.85 -2.43 -9.47
CA SER A 42 -9.40 -1.23 -10.16
C SER A 42 -8.33 -0.51 -9.36
N THR A 43 -7.60 0.41 -9.99
CA THR A 43 -6.72 1.33 -9.28
C THR A 43 -7.51 2.21 -8.30
N VAL A 44 -8.74 2.57 -8.64
CA VAL A 44 -9.68 3.31 -7.76
C VAL A 44 -9.99 2.54 -6.47
N ASP A 45 -10.13 1.22 -6.54
CA ASP A 45 -10.32 0.38 -5.35
C ASP A 45 -9.11 0.50 -4.40
N CYS A 46 -7.89 0.46 -4.92
CA CYS A 46 -6.69 0.67 -4.12
C CYS A 46 -6.69 2.06 -3.45
N MET A 47 -7.02 3.12 -4.22
CA MET A 47 -7.10 4.49 -3.68
C MET A 47 -8.12 4.62 -2.55
N ASN A 48 -9.25 3.91 -2.66
CA ASN A 48 -10.29 3.88 -1.64
C ASN A 48 -9.81 3.14 -0.38
N ILE A 49 -9.13 2.00 -0.54
CA ILE A 49 -8.56 1.25 0.58
C ILE A 49 -7.57 2.11 1.35
N LEU A 50 -6.63 2.77 0.68
CA LEU A 50 -5.63 3.65 1.33
C LEU A 50 -6.24 4.80 2.15
N ARG A 51 -7.51 5.18 1.92
CA ARG A 51 -8.16 6.29 2.65
C ARG A 51 -8.59 5.91 4.07
N GLY A 52 -9.11 4.70 4.27
CA GLY A 52 -9.95 4.35 5.42
C GLY A 52 -9.66 3.00 6.08
N SER A 53 -8.62 2.31 5.62
CA SER A 53 -8.25 0.96 6.02
C SER A 53 -7.57 0.85 7.39
N ILE A 54 -7.46 -0.40 7.84
CA ILE A 54 -6.55 -0.84 8.89
C ILE A 54 -5.17 -1.03 8.27
N VAL A 55 -4.13 -0.68 9.02
CA VAL A 55 -2.73 -0.98 8.67
C VAL A 55 -2.23 -1.96 9.73
N ASP A 56 -1.63 -3.05 9.29
CA ASP A 56 -1.04 -4.05 10.19
C ASP A 56 0.43 -3.73 10.51
N ASN A 57 1.05 -4.55 11.37
CA ASN A 57 2.49 -4.47 11.60
C ASN A 57 3.24 -4.75 10.29
N PRO A 58 4.34 -4.01 10.02
CA PRO A 58 5.10 -4.19 8.79
C PRO A 58 5.88 -5.51 8.79
N GLU A 59 6.10 -6.01 7.58
CA GLU A 59 6.89 -7.20 7.32
C GLU A 59 8.09 -6.83 6.44
N PHE A 60 9.27 -7.38 6.74
CA PHE A 60 10.46 -7.17 5.91
C PHE A 60 10.56 -8.28 4.86
N GLU A 61 10.45 -7.92 3.59
CA GLU A 61 10.40 -8.88 2.50
C GLU A 61 11.16 -8.36 1.28
N ASN A 62 12.08 -9.17 0.74
CA ASN A 62 12.90 -8.84 -0.43
C ASN A 62 13.72 -7.54 -0.28
N GLY A 63 14.22 -7.27 0.94
CA GLY A 63 15.09 -6.13 1.20
C GLY A 63 14.35 -4.82 1.54
N GLU A 64 13.03 -4.87 1.69
CA GLU A 64 12.21 -3.68 1.91
C GLU A 64 11.11 -3.93 2.95
N TRP A 65 10.67 -2.85 3.61
CA TRP A 65 9.52 -2.89 4.50
C TRP A 65 8.21 -2.80 3.72
N ARG A 66 7.31 -3.74 4.01
CA ARG A 66 5.98 -3.83 3.41
C ARG A 66 4.92 -3.65 4.48
N TYR A 67 3.90 -2.88 4.12
CA TYR A 67 2.79 -2.55 5.00
C TYR A 67 1.52 -3.12 4.40
N GLN A 68 0.85 -3.98 5.15
CA GLN A 68 -0.45 -4.49 4.77
C GLN A 68 -1.54 -3.48 5.13
N VAL A 69 -2.31 -3.09 4.13
CA VAL A 69 -3.39 -2.14 4.23
C VAL A 69 -4.67 -2.83 3.78
N HIS A 70 -5.63 -2.97 4.69
CA HIS A 70 -6.79 -3.81 4.40
C HIS A 70 -8.12 -3.28 4.93
N THR A 71 -9.17 -3.85 4.36
CA THR A 71 -10.56 -3.75 4.80
C THR A 71 -11.08 -5.17 5.03
N GLY A 72 -12.35 -5.32 5.44
CA GLY A 72 -12.98 -6.65 5.52
C GLY A 72 -13.17 -7.34 4.16
N LYS A 73 -12.88 -6.68 3.03
CA LYS A 73 -13.12 -7.23 1.68
C LYS A 73 -11.89 -7.28 0.79
N MET A 74 -10.85 -6.51 1.10
CA MET A 74 -9.74 -6.28 0.17
C MET A 74 -8.46 -5.98 0.94
N VAL A 75 -7.34 -6.40 0.38
CA VAL A 75 -5.98 -6.19 0.90
C VAL A 75 -5.11 -5.56 -0.17
N VAL A 76 -4.27 -4.62 0.24
CA VAL A 76 -3.26 -3.95 -0.56
C VAL A 76 -1.96 -3.98 0.22
N ILE A 77 -0.88 -4.41 -0.42
CA ILE A 77 0.48 -4.33 0.14
C ILE A 77 1.17 -3.12 -0.47
N VAL A 78 1.74 -2.28 0.39
CA VAL A 78 2.45 -1.07 -0.02
C VAL A 78 3.87 -1.03 0.54
N ARG A 79 4.75 -0.29 -0.14
CA ARG A 79 6.05 0.14 0.37
C ARG A 79 6.23 1.64 0.13
N PHE A 80 7.07 2.29 0.93
CA PHE A 80 7.40 3.70 0.73
C PHE A 80 8.72 3.83 -0.02
N GLU A 81 8.73 4.57 -1.13
CA GLU A 81 9.98 4.91 -1.82
C GLU A 81 10.67 6.09 -1.10
N ASN A 82 9.84 7.03 -0.65
CA ASN A 82 10.21 8.19 0.15
C ASN A 82 8.95 8.77 0.83
N GLU A 83 9.06 9.93 1.47
CA GLU A 83 7.95 10.55 2.21
C GLU A 83 6.81 11.07 1.33
N ASN A 84 7.02 11.17 0.01
CA ASN A 84 6.07 11.69 -0.97
C ASN A 84 5.63 10.63 -1.99
N GLU A 85 6.20 9.43 -1.96
CA GLU A 85 5.96 8.39 -2.96
C GLU A 85 5.74 7.03 -2.31
N LEU A 86 4.62 6.42 -2.69
CA LEU A 86 4.21 5.10 -2.24
C LEU A 86 4.04 4.19 -3.45
N MET A 87 4.51 2.96 -3.34
CA MET A 87 4.30 1.94 -4.37
C MET A 87 3.33 0.86 -3.86
N ILE A 88 2.31 0.59 -4.67
CA ILE A 88 1.45 -0.60 -4.54
C ILE A 88 2.24 -1.80 -5.05
N VAL A 89 2.60 -2.71 -4.17
CA VAL A 89 3.35 -3.93 -4.51
C VAL A 89 2.40 -4.98 -5.08
N THR A 90 1.27 -5.24 -4.41
CA THR A 90 0.27 -6.22 -4.85
C THR A 90 -1.06 -5.94 -4.16
N ALA A 91 -2.15 -6.53 -4.67
CA ALA A 91 -3.48 -6.40 -4.09
C ALA A 91 -4.34 -7.63 -4.42
N TRP A 92 -5.35 -7.89 -3.57
CA TRP A 92 -6.35 -8.94 -3.79
C TRP A 92 -7.65 -8.69 -3.02
N ARG A 93 -8.73 -9.35 -3.47
CA ARG A 93 -10.00 -9.44 -2.73
C ARG A 93 -9.94 -10.60 -1.74
N LEU A 94 -10.47 -10.38 -0.54
CA LEU A 94 -10.76 -11.45 0.41
C LEU A 94 -12.01 -12.20 -0.10
N LYS A 95 -12.03 -13.53 0.09
CA LYS A 95 -13.18 -14.37 -0.28
C LYS A 95 -14.34 -14.20 0.69
#